data_AF-A0A524HXI7-F1
#
_entry.id   AF-A0A524HXI7-F1
#
_cell.length_a   1.000
_cell.length_b   1.000
_cell.length_c   1.000
_cell.angle_alpha   90.00
_cell.angle_beta   90.00
_cell.angle_gamma   90.00
#
_symmetry.space_group_name_H-M   'P 1'
#
loop_
_entity.id
_entity.type
_entity.pdbx_description
1 polymer ?
#
loop_
_entity_poly.entity_id
_entity_poly.type
_entity_poly.pdbx_seq_one_letter_code
_entity_poly.pdbx_strand_id
1 'polypeptide(L)'
;MKTRKILSLVLTVAAGLALTAIFAPAQKASDPAFKVKLDFNRWHDVGELYADMQRLQTAFPKFLKLESIGKSFDGRDLMVMTINNPATGPEMAKAAMYIEANIHGNEIQGGEVCLYTIWYLMENYGRIDDVTRLVDERVFYIIPTVNPDGRQYFMEGPGGNARSGHVPVDDDNDGLFDEDPPEDINGNGIVEQIRMFVPGRGNYRISRTNPNIMEPVPFGETGDYIQLGSEGIDNDGDGRVNEDGPGSYDGNRNWASDWQPDYIQSGAMDYPFQIPEAKAVNDFLMAHPNISGVQSYHNNGGMILRGPGAEAAGEYPMSDVRFYDELGQNGERIIPFYRYIVIWSGLYTVHGGFIDWTNDGLGIPSFSNELWNGDQYFTSPELKEQQANPQSPIAPNVSRYYFDRHLEFGDEYVEWKAFDHPQFGKVEMGGVWKKYQGRVPPRFMNEELCHRNMAFSLYQADEMPLIRMGETAVEKVGGDVYKVFVDIANPKVTPTIMAKAAQNNVVRPDLLFVEGKSVEVIAASFIDNKTLYKANPSVTTLIDQNDLKRIIVRNGHPGKTTRTAMLLVKGSGTVTVVYDSVKGGKASKTISLK
;
A
#
# COMPACT_ATOMS: atom_id res chain seq x y z
N MET A 1 -96.77 22.82 -30.04
CA MET A 1 -97.47 22.52 -28.77
C MET A 1 -96.50 22.75 -27.61
N LYS A 2 -96.87 23.65 -26.71
CA LYS A 2 -96.37 23.94 -25.35
C LYS A 2 -95.13 23.19 -24.80
N THR A 3 -94.05 23.97 -24.65
CA THR A 3 -93.21 24.20 -23.43
C THR A 3 -92.56 23.02 -22.70
N ARG A 4 -91.24 23.10 -22.44
CA ARG A 4 -90.67 23.76 -21.23
C ARG A 4 -89.12 23.78 -21.20
N LYS A 5 -88.59 25.01 -21.22
CA LYS A 5 -87.77 25.64 -20.17
C LYS A 5 -86.31 25.20 -19.90
N ILE A 6 -85.45 26.23 -19.93
CA ILE A 6 -84.36 26.60 -18.98
C ILE A 6 -82.93 26.55 -19.54
N LEU A 7 -82.47 27.77 -19.88
CA LEU A 7 -81.28 28.47 -19.35
C LEU A 7 -79.92 27.76 -19.27
N SER A 8 -78.98 28.37 -20.01
CA SER A 8 -77.76 29.00 -19.51
C SER A 8 -76.44 28.19 -19.41
N LEU A 9 -75.43 28.89 -19.96
CA LEU A 9 -74.06 29.09 -19.47
C LEU A 9 -72.95 28.19 -20.03
N VAL A 10 -72.28 28.76 -21.03
CA VAL A 10 -70.82 28.96 -21.15
C VAL A 10 -69.97 28.36 -20.03
N LEU A 11 -69.02 27.49 -20.39
CA LEU A 11 -67.64 27.58 -19.85
C LEU A 11 -66.63 26.89 -20.80
N THR A 12 -65.80 27.74 -21.39
CA THR A 12 -64.38 27.58 -21.79
C THR A 12 -63.74 26.19 -21.75
N VAL A 13 -63.33 25.71 -22.93
CA VAL A 13 -62.27 24.70 -23.10
C VAL A 13 -60.93 25.43 -22.96
N ALA A 14 -60.28 25.30 -21.79
CA ALA A 14 -58.89 25.71 -21.60
C ALA A 14 -58.00 24.47 -21.69
N ALA A 15 -57.03 24.52 -22.60
CA ALA A 15 -56.05 23.49 -22.87
C ALA A 15 -55.21 23.18 -21.62
N GLY A 16 -55.22 21.92 -21.20
CA GLY A 16 -54.31 21.39 -20.18
C GLY A 16 -52.93 21.15 -20.80
N LEU A 17 -52.00 22.08 -20.60
CA LEU A 17 -50.56 21.81 -20.68
C LEU A 17 -50.20 20.89 -19.51
N ALA A 18 -50.01 19.60 -19.80
CA ALA A 18 -49.41 18.67 -18.86
C ALA A 18 -47.93 19.04 -18.70
N LEU A 19 -47.59 19.78 -17.64
CA LEU A 19 -46.22 19.81 -17.13
C LEU A 19 -45.89 18.39 -16.65
N THR A 20 -45.13 17.63 -17.44
CA THR A 20 -44.36 16.51 -16.92
C THR A 20 -43.22 17.09 -16.10
N ALA A 21 -43.48 17.32 -14.80
CA ALA A 21 -42.42 17.50 -13.83
C ALA A 21 -41.58 16.23 -13.85
N ILE A 22 -40.36 16.32 -14.39
CA ILE A 22 -39.32 15.30 -14.21
C ILE A 22 -38.97 15.38 -12.72
N PHE A 23 -39.64 14.58 -11.90
CA PHE A 23 -39.20 14.36 -10.53
C PHE A 23 -37.86 13.63 -10.63
N ALA A 24 -36.76 14.35 -10.37
CA ALA A 24 -35.51 13.70 -10.02
C ALA A 24 -35.82 12.77 -8.84
N PRO A 25 -35.37 11.50 -8.84
CA PRO A 25 -35.64 10.60 -7.72
C PRO A 25 -35.13 11.26 -6.44
N ALA A 26 -36.01 11.38 -5.45
CA ALA A 26 -35.66 11.96 -4.16
C ALA A 26 -34.43 11.24 -3.60
N GLN A 27 -33.42 12.01 -3.20
CA GLN A 27 -32.25 11.47 -2.52
C GLN A 27 -32.73 10.74 -1.27
N LYS A 28 -32.60 9.40 -1.27
CA LYS A 28 -32.92 8.61 -0.09
C LYS A 28 -31.97 9.03 1.03
N ALA A 29 -32.48 9.14 2.26
CA ALA A 29 -31.65 9.41 3.44
C ALA A 29 -30.82 8.19 3.89
N SER A 30 -30.97 7.05 3.20
CA SER A 30 -30.18 5.83 3.41
C SER A 30 -28.79 5.95 2.77
N ASP A 31 -28.01 4.88 2.90
CA ASP A 31 -26.70 4.75 2.25
C ASP A 31 -26.71 5.12 0.76
N PRO A 32 -25.60 5.68 0.25
CA PRO A 32 -25.46 6.00 -1.16
C PRO A 32 -25.65 4.73 -2.00
N ALA A 33 -26.32 4.88 -3.14
CA ALA A 33 -26.45 3.80 -4.09
C ALA A 33 -25.12 3.63 -4.85
N PHE A 34 -24.33 2.64 -4.43
CA PHE A 34 -23.09 2.27 -5.11
C PHE A 34 -23.36 1.63 -6.48
N LYS A 35 -22.53 1.96 -7.49
CA LYS A 35 -22.61 1.35 -8.82
C LYS A 35 -22.10 -0.09 -8.80
N VAL A 36 -21.01 -0.32 -8.08
CA VAL A 36 -20.40 -1.63 -7.86
C VAL A 36 -20.44 -1.91 -6.36
N LYS A 37 -21.16 -2.96 -5.98
CA LYS A 37 -21.18 -3.47 -4.61
C LYS A 37 -20.15 -4.58 -4.48
N LEU A 38 -19.28 -4.44 -3.48
CA LEU A 38 -18.23 -5.38 -3.11
C LEU A 38 -18.36 -5.67 -1.60
N ASP A 39 -18.03 -6.89 -1.21
CA ASP A 39 -18.14 -7.35 0.18
C ASP A 39 -16.73 -7.53 0.77
N PHE A 40 -16.42 -6.82 1.86
CA PHE A 40 -15.10 -6.87 2.50
C PHE A 40 -15.08 -7.75 3.77
N ASN A 41 -16.14 -8.51 4.01
CA ASN A 41 -16.25 -9.49 5.09
C ASN A 41 -15.93 -10.92 4.65
N ARG A 42 -15.08 -11.06 3.62
CA ARG A 42 -14.62 -12.32 3.02
C ARG A 42 -13.26 -12.11 2.35
N TRP A 43 -12.63 -13.20 1.93
CA TRP A 43 -11.32 -13.20 1.28
C TRP A 43 -11.43 -13.55 -0.19
N HIS A 44 -10.93 -12.69 -1.07
CA HIS A 44 -10.98 -12.92 -2.52
C HIS A 44 -9.82 -13.80 -2.97
N ASP A 45 -10.08 -14.82 -3.78
CA ASP A 45 -8.99 -15.44 -4.55
C ASP A 45 -8.50 -14.49 -5.66
N VAL A 46 -7.48 -14.89 -6.43
CA VAL A 46 -6.92 -14.03 -7.49
C VAL A 46 -7.95 -13.78 -8.59
N GLY A 47 -8.74 -14.80 -8.96
CA GLY A 47 -9.76 -14.67 -10.00
C GLY A 47 -10.88 -13.72 -9.60
N GLU A 48 -11.33 -13.79 -8.35
CA GLU A 48 -12.35 -12.91 -7.79
C GLU A 48 -11.85 -11.46 -7.67
N LEU A 49 -10.61 -11.24 -7.20
CA LEU A 49 -9.99 -9.91 -7.19
C LEU A 49 -10.01 -9.26 -8.57
N TYR A 50 -9.56 -10.01 -9.60
CA TYR A 50 -9.47 -9.47 -10.96
C TYR A 50 -10.84 -9.28 -11.60
N ALA A 51 -11.80 -10.16 -11.30
CA ALA A 51 -13.18 -9.98 -11.73
C ALA A 51 -13.80 -8.68 -11.17
N ASP A 52 -13.53 -8.35 -9.90
CA ASP A 52 -14.04 -7.13 -9.29
C ASP A 52 -13.33 -5.87 -9.77
N MET A 53 -12.02 -5.93 -10.03
CA MET A 53 -11.30 -4.87 -10.74
C MET A 53 -11.89 -4.62 -12.13
N GLN A 54 -12.21 -5.68 -12.88
CA GLN A 54 -12.84 -5.56 -14.20
C GLN A 54 -14.26 -4.98 -14.12
N ARG A 55 -15.05 -5.35 -13.09
CA ARG A 55 -16.36 -4.75 -12.82
C ARG A 55 -16.24 -3.24 -12.53
N LEU A 56 -15.28 -2.84 -11.70
CA LEU A 56 -14.98 -1.44 -11.43
C LEU A 56 -14.58 -0.70 -12.72
N GLN A 57 -13.64 -1.23 -13.50
CA GLN A 57 -13.25 -0.63 -14.79
C GLN A 57 -14.46 -0.42 -15.71
N THR A 58 -15.34 -1.43 -15.80
CA THR A 58 -16.54 -1.37 -16.64
C THR A 58 -17.52 -0.29 -16.18
N ALA A 59 -17.62 -0.06 -14.86
CA ALA A 59 -18.49 0.97 -14.28
C ALA A 59 -17.90 2.39 -14.36
N PHE A 60 -16.57 2.53 -14.40
CA PHE A 60 -15.84 3.80 -14.41
C PHE A 60 -14.76 3.89 -15.52
N PRO A 61 -15.10 3.61 -16.79
CA PRO A 61 -14.11 3.44 -17.88
C PRO A 61 -13.42 4.75 -18.28
N LYS A 62 -13.94 5.90 -17.85
CA LYS A 62 -13.28 7.20 -18.04
C LYS A 62 -12.00 7.30 -17.18
N PHE A 63 -12.02 6.72 -15.99
CA PHE A 63 -10.98 6.93 -14.98
C PHE A 63 -10.05 5.73 -14.84
N LEU A 64 -10.58 4.53 -15.09
CA LEU A 64 -9.91 3.27 -14.80
C LEU A 64 -9.37 2.61 -16.07
N LYS A 65 -8.12 2.17 -16.00
CA LYS A 65 -7.47 1.30 -16.99
C LYS A 65 -6.83 0.13 -16.25
N LEU A 66 -7.25 -1.08 -16.60
CA LEU A 66 -6.77 -2.35 -16.06
C LEU A 66 -5.87 -3.02 -17.10
N GLU A 67 -4.63 -3.31 -16.73
CA GLU A 67 -3.65 -3.93 -17.61
C GLU A 67 -2.74 -4.91 -16.86
N SER A 68 -2.13 -5.84 -17.59
CA SER A 68 -1.11 -6.74 -17.07
C SER A 68 0.27 -6.10 -17.26
N ILE A 69 1.08 -6.02 -16.20
CA ILE A 69 2.45 -5.49 -16.25
C ILE A 69 3.50 -6.58 -16.51
N GLY A 70 3.08 -7.83 -16.54
CA GLY A 70 3.94 -9.00 -16.65
C GLY A 70 3.21 -10.26 -16.21
N LYS A 71 3.95 -11.36 -16.14
CA LYS A 71 3.42 -12.65 -15.72
C LYS A 71 4.22 -13.20 -14.56
N SER A 72 3.54 -13.90 -13.66
CA SER A 72 4.16 -14.70 -12.61
C SER A 72 4.83 -15.94 -13.20
N PHE A 73 5.51 -16.71 -12.35
CA PHE A 73 6.12 -17.97 -12.76
C PHE A 73 5.10 -18.94 -13.40
N ASP A 74 3.92 -19.12 -12.80
CA ASP A 74 2.85 -19.98 -13.35
C ASP A 74 2.11 -19.33 -14.54
N GLY A 75 2.50 -18.13 -14.95
CA GLY A 75 1.91 -17.42 -16.09
C GLY A 75 0.66 -16.59 -15.79
N ARG A 76 0.29 -16.40 -14.51
CA ARG A 76 -0.80 -15.50 -14.09
C ARG A 76 -0.40 -14.05 -14.36
N ASP A 77 -1.36 -13.25 -14.80
CA ASP A 77 -1.10 -11.83 -15.06
C ASP A 77 -0.91 -11.04 -13.77
N LEU A 78 0.10 -10.17 -13.72
CA LEU A 78 0.24 -9.17 -12.65
C LEU A 78 -0.59 -7.96 -13.04
N MET A 79 -1.81 -7.88 -12.51
CA MET A 79 -2.77 -6.85 -12.90
C MET A 79 -2.57 -5.54 -12.13
N VAL A 80 -2.44 -4.43 -12.85
CA VAL A 80 -2.45 -3.07 -12.30
C VAL A 80 -3.73 -2.33 -12.68
N MET A 81 -4.34 -1.66 -11.70
CA MET A 81 -5.38 -0.65 -11.94
C MET A 81 -4.75 0.73 -11.94
N THR A 82 -4.78 1.40 -13.09
CA THR A 82 -4.46 2.82 -13.22
C THR A 82 -5.72 3.66 -13.03
N ILE A 83 -5.69 4.59 -12.07
CA ILE A 83 -6.74 5.57 -11.81
C ILE A 83 -6.23 6.95 -12.23
N ASN A 84 -6.82 7.54 -13.26
CA ASN A 84 -6.48 8.87 -13.74
C ASN A 84 -7.72 9.59 -14.29
N ASN A 85 -7.96 10.85 -13.90
CA ASN A 85 -8.89 11.71 -14.65
C ASN A 85 -8.19 12.33 -15.87
N PRO A 86 -8.47 11.88 -17.11
CA PRO A 86 -7.83 12.45 -18.30
C PRO A 86 -8.24 13.89 -18.58
N ALA A 87 -9.33 14.38 -17.98
CA ALA A 87 -9.78 15.77 -18.16
C ALA A 87 -8.90 16.79 -17.41
N THR A 88 -8.13 16.35 -16.41
CA THR A 88 -7.26 17.23 -15.60
C THR A 88 -5.78 17.09 -15.95
N GLY A 89 -5.44 16.15 -16.82
CA GLY A 89 -4.10 15.98 -17.37
C GLY A 89 -3.82 14.54 -17.79
N PRO A 90 -2.79 14.32 -18.62
CA PRO A 90 -2.32 12.98 -18.91
C PRO A 90 -1.66 12.37 -17.67
N GLU A 91 -1.67 11.04 -17.60
CA GLU A 91 -1.14 10.22 -16.50
C GLU A 91 0.26 10.66 -16.06
N MET A 92 1.22 10.69 -16.98
CA MET A 92 2.62 11.02 -16.71
C MET A 92 2.89 12.49 -16.33
N ALA A 93 1.89 13.38 -16.39
CA ALA A 93 2.04 14.78 -15.99
C ALA A 93 1.66 15.04 -14.52
N LYS A 94 1.09 14.05 -13.84
CA LYS A 94 0.64 14.16 -12.45
C LYS A 94 1.49 13.24 -11.55
N ALA A 95 1.67 13.67 -10.30
CA ALA A 95 2.28 12.83 -9.27
C ALA A 95 1.45 11.56 -9.07
N ALA A 96 2.10 10.40 -9.09
CA ALA A 96 1.45 9.11 -8.95
C ALA A 96 1.74 8.45 -7.61
N MET A 97 0.71 7.86 -7.03
CA MET A 97 0.79 6.98 -5.86
C MET A 97 0.83 5.54 -6.35
N TYR A 98 1.84 4.78 -5.93
CA TYR A 98 1.93 3.35 -6.20
C TYR A 98 1.56 2.58 -4.93
N ILE A 99 0.62 1.64 -5.05
CA ILE A 99 0.15 0.82 -3.93
C ILE A 99 0.21 -0.63 -4.37
N GLU A 100 0.93 -1.46 -3.63
CA GLU A 100 0.96 -2.89 -3.89
C GLU A 100 0.76 -3.71 -2.62
N ALA A 101 0.45 -4.98 -2.82
CA ALA A 101 0.28 -5.95 -1.76
C ALA A 101 0.68 -7.36 -2.23
N ASN A 102 0.74 -8.27 -1.27
CA ASN A 102 1.00 -9.69 -1.50
C ASN A 102 2.27 -9.95 -2.28
N ILE A 103 3.38 -9.33 -1.90
CA ILE A 103 4.70 -9.87 -2.24
C ILE A 103 4.93 -11.19 -1.52
N HIS A 104 4.33 -11.33 -0.32
CA HIS A 104 4.12 -12.63 0.32
C HIS A 104 2.69 -13.13 0.07
N GLY A 105 2.56 -14.36 -0.42
CA GLY A 105 1.27 -14.94 -0.83
C GLY A 105 0.25 -15.08 0.30
N ASN A 106 0.71 -15.38 1.52
CA ASN A 106 -0.13 -15.58 2.70
C ASN A 106 -0.54 -14.28 3.45
N GLU A 107 -0.24 -13.10 2.91
CA GLU A 107 -0.55 -11.79 3.51
C GLU A 107 -1.79 -11.14 2.86
N ILE A 108 -2.84 -11.95 2.62
CA ILE A 108 -3.95 -11.67 1.69
C ILE A 108 -4.75 -10.39 1.95
N GLN A 109 -4.77 -9.87 3.17
CA GLN A 109 -5.52 -8.66 3.50
C GLN A 109 -5.03 -7.41 2.77
N GLY A 110 -3.75 -7.37 2.37
CA GLY A 110 -3.22 -6.23 1.61
C GLY A 110 -3.91 -6.08 0.25
N GLY A 111 -4.23 -7.20 -0.41
CA GLY A 111 -4.99 -7.20 -1.65
C GLY A 111 -6.42 -6.68 -1.47
N GLU A 112 -7.04 -6.93 -0.31
CA GLU A 112 -8.35 -6.38 0.03
C GLU A 112 -8.28 -4.86 0.22
N VAL A 113 -7.23 -4.34 0.88
CA VAL A 113 -7.00 -2.89 1.02
C VAL A 113 -6.85 -2.23 -0.36
N CYS A 114 -6.15 -2.88 -1.28
CA CYS A 114 -5.98 -2.41 -2.66
C CYS A 114 -7.34 -2.33 -3.39
N LEU A 115 -8.14 -3.40 -3.34
CA LEU A 115 -9.47 -3.41 -3.96
C LEU A 115 -10.40 -2.36 -3.33
N TYR A 116 -10.39 -2.23 -2.00
CA TYR A 116 -11.13 -1.22 -1.25
C TYR A 116 -10.74 0.20 -1.68
N THR A 117 -9.44 0.45 -1.90
CA THR A 117 -8.94 1.76 -2.34
C THR A 117 -9.50 2.15 -3.72
N ILE A 118 -9.48 1.22 -4.68
CA ILE A 118 -10.04 1.47 -6.03
C ILE A 118 -11.54 1.76 -5.92
N TRP A 119 -12.27 0.90 -5.21
CA TRP A 119 -13.71 1.03 -5.00
C TRP A 119 -14.07 2.37 -4.32
N TYR A 120 -13.38 2.71 -3.23
CA TYR A 120 -13.67 3.90 -2.45
C TYR A 120 -13.42 5.17 -3.26
N LEU A 121 -12.30 5.27 -3.99
CA LEU A 121 -12.01 6.42 -4.85
C LEU A 121 -13.11 6.63 -5.90
N MET A 122 -13.59 5.56 -6.54
CA MET A 122 -14.57 5.66 -7.63
C MET A 122 -16.00 5.88 -7.16
N GLU A 123 -16.44 5.19 -6.11
CA GLU A 123 -17.79 5.34 -5.54
C GLU A 123 -17.98 6.65 -4.76
N ASN A 124 -16.88 7.35 -4.45
CA ASN A 124 -16.91 8.67 -3.80
C ASN A 124 -16.52 9.83 -4.74
N TYR A 125 -16.05 9.58 -5.96
CA TYR A 125 -15.77 10.63 -6.93
C TYR A 125 -17.06 11.39 -7.30
N GLY A 126 -17.05 12.71 -7.12
CA GLY A 126 -18.22 13.58 -7.29
C GLY A 126 -19.18 13.58 -6.08
N ARG A 127 -18.88 12.82 -5.02
CA ARG A 127 -19.67 12.77 -3.79
C ARG A 127 -18.92 13.33 -2.58
N ILE A 128 -17.62 13.06 -2.47
CA ILE A 128 -16.74 13.63 -1.45
C ILE A 128 -15.75 14.56 -2.16
N ASP A 129 -15.71 15.83 -1.75
CA ASP A 129 -14.89 16.86 -2.40
C ASP A 129 -13.39 16.52 -2.36
N ASP A 130 -12.90 16.02 -1.22
CA ASP A 130 -11.49 15.64 -1.09
C ASP A 130 -11.11 14.44 -1.97
N VAL A 131 -11.98 13.42 -2.08
CA VAL A 131 -11.76 12.29 -3.00
C VAL A 131 -11.76 12.76 -4.45
N THR A 132 -12.71 13.64 -4.81
CA THR A 132 -12.82 14.20 -6.16
C THR A 132 -11.55 14.98 -6.53
N ARG A 133 -11.12 15.88 -5.64
CA ARG A 133 -9.88 16.63 -5.80
C ARG A 133 -8.67 15.70 -5.94
N LEU A 134 -8.58 14.66 -5.11
CA LEU A 134 -7.44 13.75 -5.13
C LEU A 134 -7.35 12.97 -6.45
N VAL A 135 -8.46 12.44 -6.97
CA VAL A 135 -8.52 11.77 -8.29
C VAL A 135 -8.20 12.75 -9.44
N ASP A 136 -8.60 14.02 -9.30
CA ASP A 136 -8.30 15.05 -10.28
C ASP A 136 -6.81 15.44 -10.28
N GLU A 137 -6.20 15.59 -9.11
CA GLU A 137 -4.82 16.07 -8.94
C GLU A 137 -3.75 14.97 -9.00
N ARG A 138 -4.11 13.69 -8.84
CA ARG A 138 -3.17 12.56 -8.74
C ARG A 138 -3.44 11.46 -9.76
N VAL A 139 -2.51 10.51 -9.81
CA VAL A 139 -2.67 9.20 -10.45
C VAL A 139 -2.48 8.13 -9.37
N PHE A 140 -3.16 7.01 -9.50
CA PHE A 140 -2.93 5.83 -8.66
C PHE A 140 -2.61 4.63 -9.54
N TYR A 141 -1.56 3.90 -9.20
CA TYR A 141 -1.26 2.59 -9.75
C TYR A 141 -1.42 1.59 -8.60
N ILE A 142 -2.38 0.69 -8.72
CA ILE A 142 -2.75 -0.22 -7.63
C ILE A 142 -2.65 -1.67 -8.11
N ILE A 143 -1.80 -2.46 -7.45
CA ILE A 143 -1.59 -3.88 -7.74
C ILE A 143 -2.00 -4.68 -6.51
N PRO A 144 -3.14 -5.39 -6.52
CA PRO A 144 -3.63 -6.08 -5.33
C PRO A 144 -2.82 -7.34 -5.00
N THR A 145 -2.04 -7.87 -5.95
CA THR A 145 -1.13 -8.98 -5.70
C THR A 145 0.04 -8.96 -6.67
N VAL A 146 1.26 -8.84 -6.14
CA VAL A 146 2.49 -8.99 -6.94
C VAL A 146 2.94 -10.45 -7.00
N ASN A 147 2.54 -11.29 -6.04
CA ASN A 147 2.72 -12.75 -6.04
C ASN A 147 1.34 -13.46 -6.16
N PRO A 148 0.72 -13.44 -7.37
CA PRO A 148 -0.58 -14.09 -7.59
C PRO A 148 -0.52 -15.61 -7.42
N ASP A 149 0.64 -16.23 -7.65
CA ASP A 149 0.81 -17.68 -7.53
C ASP A 149 0.72 -18.11 -6.06
N GLY A 150 1.54 -17.50 -5.20
CA GLY A 150 1.51 -17.74 -3.76
C GLY A 150 0.17 -17.36 -3.12
N ARG A 151 -0.49 -16.28 -3.59
CA ARG A 151 -1.85 -15.94 -3.11
C ARG A 151 -2.86 -17.02 -3.48
N GLN A 152 -2.87 -17.48 -4.73
CA GLN A 152 -3.81 -18.51 -5.16
C GLN A 152 -3.56 -19.81 -4.40
N TYR A 153 -2.30 -20.20 -4.23
CA TYR A 153 -1.90 -21.36 -3.45
C TYR A 153 -2.35 -21.25 -1.99
N PHE A 154 -2.16 -20.09 -1.34
CA PHE A 154 -2.68 -19.86 0.01
C PHE A 154 -4.20 -20.01 0.09
N MET A 155 -4.94 -19.60 -0.93
CA MET A 155 -6.40 -19.63 -0.91
C MET A 155 -6.96 -21.04 -1.11
N GLU A 156 -6.42 -21.78 -2.08
CA GLU A 156 -6.88 -23.13 -2.44
C GLU A 156 -6.30 -24.24 -1.55
N GLY A 157 -5.06 -24.07 -1.09
CA GLY A 157 -4.33 -25.10 -0.36
C GLY A 157 -4.80 -25.27 1.10
N PRO A 158 -4.60 -26.46 1.69
CA PRO A 158 -4.96 -26.73 3.09
C PRO A 158 -3.98 -26.08 4.10
N GLY A 159 -2.76 -25.77 3.66
CA GLY A 159 -1.70 -25.17 4.47
C GLY A 159 -1.81 -23.66 4.63
N GLY A 160 -1.21 -23.14 5.72
CA GLY A 160 -1.10 -21.69 5.99
C GLY A 160 0.22 -21.05 5.54
N ASN A 161 1.20 -21.86 5.14
CA ASN A 161 2.52 -21.40 4.72
C ASN A 161 2.59 -21.31 3.19
N ALA A 162 2.47 -20.09 2.68
CA ALA A 162 2.48 -19.76 1.25
C ALA A 162 3.10 -18.38 1.08
N ARG A 163 4.28 -18.19 1.66
CA ARG A 163 4.96 -16.90 1.67
C ARG A 163 5.57 -16.60 0.30
N SER A 164 6.29 -17.57 -0.26
CA SER A 164 7.01 -17.45 -1.53
C SER A 164 6.08 -17.54 -2.74
N GLY A 165 6.63 -17.26 -3.93
CA GLY A 165 5.99 -17.65 -5.20
C GLY A 165 6.45 -19.06 -5.59
N HIS A 166 6.26 -19.44 -6.85
CA HIS A 166 6.52 -20.82 -7.31
C HIS A 166 7.77 -20.96 -8.19
N VAL A 167 8.68 -19.98 -8.20
CA VAL A 167 10.00 -20.20 -8.84
C VAL A 167 10.70 -21.32 -8.05
N PRO A 168 11.05 -22.47 -8.67
CA PRO A 168 11.63 -23.59 -7.95
C PRO A 168 13.01 -23.24 -7.38
N VAL A 169 13.28 -23.67 -6.16
CA VAL A 169 14.56 -23.49 -5.46
C VAL A 169 14.96 -24.84 -4.83
N ASP A 170 16.25 -25.18 -4.92
CA ASP A 170 16.83 -26.36 -4.27
C ASP A 170 17.36 -25.88 -2.90
N ASP A 171 16.48 -25.97 -1.91
CA ASP A 171 16.63 -25.28 -0.64
C ASP A 171 17.65 -25.90 0.32
N ASP A 172 17.85 -27.21 0.21
CA ASP A 172 18.81 -27.96 1.02
C ASP A 172 20.03 -28.45 0.21
N ASN A 173 20.09 -28.12 -1.08
CA ASN A 173 21.15 -28.47 -2.04
C ASN A 173 21.30 -29.99 -2.23
N ASP A 174 20.21 -30.74 -2.13
CA ASP A 174 20.21 -32.18 -2.38
C ASP A 174 20.02 -32.55 -3.87
N GLY A 175 19.67 -31.55 -4.70
CA GLY A 175 19.48 -31.67 -6.14
C GLY A 175 18.04 -31.91 -6.58
N LEU A 176 17.08 -31.80 -5.67
CA LEU A 176 15.65 -31.92 -5.89
C LEU A 176 14.93 -30.59 -5.58
N PHE A 177 13.66 -30.46 -5.96
CA PHE A 177 12.90 -29.21 -5.85
C PHE A 177 11.46 -29.48 -5.40
N ASP A 178 11.00 -28.77 -4.36
CA ASP A 178 9.59 -28.70 -3.92
C ASP A 178 8.96 -30.08 -3.61
N GLU A 179 9.65 -30.95 -2.85
CA GLU A 179 9.36 -32.38 -2.74
C GLU A 179 8.30 -32.79 -1.70
N ASP A 180 8.00 -31.96 -0.70
CA ASP A 180 7.18 -32.34 0.45
C ASP A 180 6.17 -31.24 0.85
N PRO A 181 5.14 -30.99 0.01
CA PRO A 181 4.10 -30.01 0.30
C PRO A 181 3.14 -30.51 1.41
N PRO A 182 2.47 -29.59 2.13
CA PRO A 182 1.55 -29.99 3.20
C PRO A 182 0.41 -30.91 2.75
N GLU A 183 0.33 -32.08 3.36
CA GLU A 183 -0.72 -33.07 3.08
C GLU A 183 -1.91 -32.98 4.03
N ASP A 184 -3.11 -33.15 3.47
CA ASP A 184 -4.38 -33.27 4.20
C ASP A 184 -4.88 -34.72 4.05
N ILE A 185 -4.40 -35.61 4.93
CA ILE A 185 -4.65 -37.06 4.86
C ILE A 185 -6.08 -37.42 5.28
N ASN A 186 -6.78 -36.53 5.99
CA ASN A 186 -8.17 -36.75 6.37
C ASN A 186 -9.21 -36.02 5.49
N GLY A 187 -8.75 -35.14 4.60
CA GLY A 187 -9.54 -34.49 3.56
C GLY A 187 -10.44 -33.37 4.06
N ASN A 188 -10.11 -32.72 5.18
CA ASN A 188 -10.94 -31.67 5.78
C ASN A 188 -10.55 -30.24 5.35
N GLY A 189 -9.52 -30.10 4.52
CA GLY A 189 -8.99 -28.86 3.99
C GLY A 189 -8.07 -28.09 4.94
N ILE A 190 -7.58 -28.72 6.01
CA ILE A 190 -6.72 -28.11 7.04
C ILE A 190 -5.61 -29.09 7.37
N VAL A 191 -4.37 -28.61 7.40
CA VAL A 191 -3.24 -29.39 7.92
C VAL A 191 -3.24 -29.30 9.45
N GLU A 192 -3.58 -30.40 10.12
CA GLU A 192 -3.73 -30.48 11.56
C GLU A 192 -2.42 -30.83 12.29
N GLN A 193 -2.46 -30.90 13.63
CA GLN A 193 -1.41 -31.57 14.41
C GLN A 193 -1.85 -32.98 14.71
N ILE A 194 -0.88 -33.89 14.84
CA ILE A 194 -1.10 -35.27 15.25
C ILE A 194 -0.60 -35.45 16.69
N ARG A 195 -1.42 -36.08 17.54
CA ARG A 195 -1.01 -36.57 18.86
C ARG A 195 -1.40 -38.03 19.05
N MET A 196 -0.61 -38.76 19.82
CA MET A 196 -0.87 -40.15 20.16
C MET A 196 -1.09 -40.31 21.66
N PHE A 197 -2.17 -41.01 22.04
CA PHE A 197 -2.43 -41.35 23.44
C PHE A 197 -1.62 -42.58 23.86
N VAL A 198 -0.67 -42.37 24.77
CA VAL A 198 0.23 -43.37 25.35
C VAL A 198 0.27 -43.21 26.87
N PRO A 199 -0.73 -43.73 27.61
CA PRO A 199 -0.90 -43.43 29.02
C PRO A 199 0.34 -43.79 29.84
N GLY A 200 0.83 -42.84 30.64
CA GLY A 200 2.02 -42.96 31.48
C GLY A 200 3.36 -43.12 30.74
N ARG A 201 3.40 -42.93 29.43
CA ARG A 201 4.61 -43.07 28.59
C ARG A 201 4.87 -41.88 27.67
N GLY A 202 4.02 -40.86 27.72
CA GLY A 202 4.14 -39.65 26.92
C GLY A 202 5.02 -38.58 27.55
N ASN A 203 5.36 -37.58 26.75
CA ASN A 203 6.07 -36.35 27.17
C ASN A 203 5.15 -35.12 27.19
N TYR A 204 3.85 -35.28 26.90
CA TYR A 204 2.84 -34.23 26.98
C TYR A 204 1.63 -34.66 27.81
N ARG A 205 0.94 -33.67 28.39
CA ARG A 205 -0.35 -33.81 29.04
C ARG A 205 -1.32 -32.75 28.56
N ILE A 206 -2.62 -33.02 28.66
CA ILE A 206 -3.64 -31.99 28.48
C ILE A 206 -3.54 -30.99 29.65
N SER A 207 -3.57 -29.69 29.33
CA SER A 207 -3.53 -28.63 30.34
C SER A 207 -4.69 -28.77 31.32
N ARG A 208 -4.39 -28.55 32.60
CA ARG A 208 -5.39 -28.65 33.69
C ARG A 208 -6.42 -27.53 33.66
N THR A 209 -6.12 -26.44 32.96
CA THR A 209 -6.97 -25.24 32.90
C THR A 209 -7.70 -25.09 31.57
N ASN A 210 -7.19 -25.70 30.49
CA ASN A 210 -7.83 -25.67 29.18
C ASN A 210 -7.61 -27.00 28.42
N PRO A 211 -8.66 -27.80 28.14
CA PRO A 211 -8.51 -29.10 27.48
C PRO A 211 -7.96 -29.02 26.04
N ASN A 212 -7.96 -27.83 25.43
CA ASN A 212 -7.46 -27.59 24.07
C ASN A 212 -5.95 -27.33 24.03
N ILE A 213 -5.30 -27.15 25.19
CA ILE A 213 -3.87 -26.88 25.28
C ILE A 213 -3.12 -28.15 25.66
N MET A 214 -2.06 -28.47 24.91
CA MET A 214 -1.10 -29.50 25.26
C MET A 214 0.10 -28.85 25.97
N GLU A 215 0.50 -29.42 27.11
CA GLU A 215 1.64 -28.96 27.89
C GLU A 215 2.72 -30.05 27.93
N PRO A 216 4.00 -29.71 27.66
CA PRO A 216 5.08 -30.65 27.90
C PRO A 216 5.17 -30.95 29.40
N VAL A 217 5.41 -32.21 29.76
CA VAL A 217 5.65 -32.58 31.16
C VAL A 217 7.11 -32.27 31.54
N PRO A 218 7.37 -31.85 32.79
CA PRO A 218 8.74 -31.63 33.28
C PRO A 218 9.62 -32.87 33.15
N PHE A 219 10.93 -32.65 33.06
CA PHE A 219 11.91 -33.74 33.08
C PHE A 219 11.74 -34.63 34.31
N GLY A 220 11.55 -35.94 34.10
CA GLY A 220 11.31 -36.93 35.15
C GLY A 220 9.83 -37.21 35.47
N GLU A 221 8.89 -36.43 34.91
CA GLU A 221 7.46 -36.76 34.90
C GLU A 221 7.09 -37.50 33.61
N THR A 222 6.00 -38.28 33.67
CA THR A 222 5.42 -38.95 32.50
C THR A 222 4.04 -38.38 32.22
N GLY A 223 3.78 -38.04 30.96
CA GLY A 223 2.48 -37.66 30.45
C GLY A 223 1.74 -38.82 29.79
N ASP A 224 0.59 -38.50 29.21
CA ASP A 224 -0.27 -39.48 28.53
C ASP A 224 -0.28 -39.32 27.01
N TYR A 225 0.39 -38.29 26.47
CA TYR A 225 0.42 -38.00 25.05
C TYR A 225 1.84 -37.82 24.52
N ILE A 226 2.04 -38.20 23.26
CA ILE A 226 3.19 -37.82 22.44
C ILE A 226 2.67 -36.93 21.32
N GLN A 227 3.31 -35.79 21.10
CA GLN A 227 3.05 -34.94 19.94
C GLN A 227 3.89 -35.45 18.77
N LEU A 228 3.23 -35.79 17.66
CA LEU A 228 3.87 -36.42 16.50
C LEU A 228 4.22 -35.43 15.39
N GLY A 229 3.70 -34.20 15.46
CA GLY A 229 4.01 -33.13 14.51
C GLY A 229 2.80 -32.73 13.67
N SER A 230 3.06 -32.17 12.50
CA SER A 230 2.04 -31.80 11.52
C SER A 230 1.42 -33.04 10.87
N GLU A 231 0.17 -32.90 10.43
CA GLU A 231 -0.49 -33.87 9.54
C GLU A 231 0.29 -34.06 8.26
N GLY A 232 0.64 -35.30 7.90
CA GLY A 232 1.32 -35.65 6.66
C GLY A 232 2.08 -36.97 6.80
N ILE A 233 2.67 -37.46 5.72
CA ILE A 233 3.58 -38.60 5.70
C ILE A 233 4.93 -38.17 5.10
N ASP A 234 6.00 -38.77 5.63
CA ASP A 234 7.37 -38.61 5.12
C ASP A 234 7.48 -39.30 3.76
N ASN A 235 7.27 -38.53 2.69
CA ASN A 235 7.08 -39.03 1.33
C ASN A 235 8.39 -39.33 0.60
N ASP A 236 9.50 -38.71 1.02
CA ASP A 236 10.84 -38.88 0.44
C ASP A 236 11.77 -39.74 1.33
N GLY A 237 11.40 -39.97 2.59
CA GLY A 237 12.09 -40.86 3.52
C GLY A 237 13.27 -40.21 4.24
N ASP A 238 13.34 -38.87 4.29
CA ASP A 238 14.41 -38.13 4.96
C ASP A 238 14.20 -37.99 6.48
N GLY A 239 13.01 -38.37 6.97
CA GLY A 239 12.59 -38.31 8.36
C GLY A 239 11.80 -37.06 8.74
N ARG A 240 11.43 -36.22 7.78
CA ARG A 240 10.66 -34.97 7.95
C ARG A 240 9.30 -35.08 7.24
N VAL A 241 8.40 -34.16 7.55
CA VAL A 241 7.01 -34.18 7.05
C VAL A 241 6.57 -32.75 6.74
N ASN A 242 6.07 -32.54 5.52
CA ASN A 242 5.67 -31.27 4.92
C ASN A 242 6.76 -30.18 4.93
N GLU A 243 8.02 -30.52 4.64
CA GLU A 243 9.13 -29.57 4.77
C GLU A 243 9.50 -28.82 3.48
N ASP A 244 9.03 -29.24 2.31
CA ASP A 244 9.49 -28.70 1.01
C ASP A 244 8.32 -28.37 0.07
N GLY A 245 7.57 -27.31 0.40
CA GLY A 245 6.49 -26.80 -0.45
C GLY A 245 6.98 -25.77 -1.48
N PRO A 246 6.19 -25.44 -2.53
CA PRO A 246 6.63 -24.61 -3.64
C PRO A 246 7.36 -23.31 -3.27
N GLY A 247 8.56 -23.14 -3.82
CA GLY A 247 9.40 -21.96 -3.60
C GLY A 247 10.23 -22.09 -2.33
N SER A 248 10.52 -20.95 -1.69
CA SER A 248 11.25 -20.79 -0.41
C SER A 248 11.87 -19.40 -0.26
N TYR A 249 12.12 -18.77 -1.40
CA TYR A 249 12.70 -17.45 -1.50
C TYR A 249 11.76 -16.37 -0.93
N ASP A 250 12.34 -15.25 -0.50
CA ASP A 250 11.58 -14.11 -0.02
C ASP A 250 11.56 -13.04 -1.12
N GLY A 251 10.40 -12.86 -1.75
CA GLY A 251 10.22 -11.85 -2.81
C GLY A 251 10.57 -10.43 -2.39
N ASN A 252 10.56 -10.14 -1.08
CA ASN A 252 10.98 -8.89 -0.49
C ASN A 252 12.47 -8.89 -0.06
N ARG A 253 13.31 -9.73 -0.66
CA ARG A 253 14.79 -9.72 -0.56
C ARG A 253 15.49 -9.64 -1.93
N ASN A 254 14.74 -9.60 -3.02
CA ASN A 254 15.26 -9.67 -4.39
C ASN A 254 15.43 -8.29 -5.07
N TRP A 255 15.46 -7.20 -4.33
CA TRP A 255 15.50 -5.83 -4.86
C TRP A 255 16.91 -5.23 -4.82
N ALA A 256 17.23 -4.33 -5.75
CA ALA A 256 18.63 -3.95 -6.01
C ALA A 256 19.33 -3.08 -4.95
N SER A 257 18.59 -2.34 -4.11
CA SER A 257 19.21 -1.53 -3.06
C SER A 257 19.70 -2.42 -1.92
N ASP A 258 21.01 -2.33 -1.63
CA ASP A 258 21.67 -3.12 -0.58
C ASP A 258 21.31 -4.62 -0.64
N TRP A 259 21.22 -5.15 -1.86
CA TRP A 259 21.05 -6.58 -2.06
C TRP A 259 22.29 -7.33 -1.57
N GLN A 260 22.07 -8.44 -0.89
CA GLN A 260 23.13 -9.31 -0.40
C GLN A 260 22.85 -10.75 -0.87
N PRO A 261 23.90 -11.55 -1.13
CA PRO A 261 23.75 -12.95 -1.51
C PRO A 261 23.10 -13.78 -0.40
N ASP A 262 22.55 -14.92 -0.78
CA ASP A 262 21.70 -15.75 0.08
C ASP A 262 22.34 -16.14 1.43
N TYR A 263 23.65 -16.42 1.45
CA TYR A 263 24.39 -16.75 2.68
C TYR A 263 24.49 -15.59 3.69
N ILE A 264 24.13 -14.36 3.31
CA ILE A 264 23.96 -13.19 4.20
C ILE A 264 22.47 -12.92 4.42
N GLN A 265 21.68 -12.95 3.35
CA GLN A 265 20.25 -12.69 3.37
C GLN A 265 19.50 -13.86 2.75
N SER A 266 19.05 -14.79 3.59
CA SER A 266 18.27 -15.95 3.14
C SER A 266 17.04 -15.52 2.33
N GLY A 267 16.79 -16.23 1.23
CA GLY A 267 15.70 -16.02 0.28
C GLY A 267 15.96 -14.91 -0.74
N ALA A 268 17.18 -14.38 -0.85
CA ALA A 268 17.49 -13.24 -1.73
C ALA A 268 17.68 -13.60 -3.23
N MET A 269 17.73 -14.90 -3.54
CA MET A 269 18.11 -15.47 -4.84
C MET A 269 19.58 -15.19 -5.22
N ASP A 270 19.95 -15.38 -6.49
CA ASP A 270 21.32 -15.23 -7.00
C ASP A 270 21.68 -13.80 -7.40
N TYR A 271 20.68 -13.00 -7.81
CA TYR A 271 20.85 -11.59 -8.17
C TYR A 271 19.52 -10.81 -8.11
N PRO A 272 19.56 -9.47 -7.99
CA PRO A 272 18.36 -8.64 -7.97
C PRO A 272 17.49 -8.80 -9.22
N PHE A 273 16.17 -8.80 -9.04
CA PHE A 273 15.16 -8.94 -10.11
C PHE A 273 15.26 -10.26 -10.89
N GLN A 274 15.80 -11.31 -10.28
CA GLN A 274 15.76 -12.66 -10.82
C GLN A 274 14.32 -13.19 -10.91
N ILE A 275 13.50 -12.84 -9.92
CA ILE A 275 12.10 -13.24 -9.81
C ILE A 275 11.29 -12.50 -10.89
N PRO A 276 10.48 -13.20 -11.73
CA PRO A 276 9.75 -12.57 -12.85
C PRO A 276 8.75 -11.51 -12.38
N GLU A 277 8.12 -11.71 -11.23
CA GLU A 277 7.23 -10.76 -10.57
C GLU A 277 7.99 -9.48 -10.18
N ALA A 278 9.13 -9.60 -9.51
CA ALA A 278 9.96 -8.47 -9.10
C ALA A 278 10.48 -7.70 -10.33
N LYS A 279 10.87 -8.42 -11.38
CA LYS A 279 11.27 -7.81 -12.65
C LYS A 279 10.14 -7.02 -13.31
N ALA A 280 8.94 -7.60 -13.40
CA ALA A 280 7.78 -6.93 -13.99
C ALA A 280 7.42 -5.65 -13.25
N VAL A 281 7.41 -5.71 -11.91
CA VAL A 281 7.20 -4.52 -11.06
C VAL A 281 8.29 -3.48 -11.28
N ASN A 282 9.56 -3.88 -11.31
CA ASN A 282 10.66 -2.94 -11.56
C ASN A 282 10.57 -2.27 -12.93
N ASP A 283 10.30 -3.04 -13.99
CA ASP A 283 10.14 -2.51 -15.35
C ASP A 283 8.98 -1.50 -15.41
N PHE A 284 7.88 -1.78 -14.69
CA PHE A 284 6.78 -0.82 -14.52
C PHE A 284 7.23 0.45 -13.78
N LEU A 285 7.87 0.33 -12.62
CA LEU A 285 8.33 1.49 -11.84
C LEU A 285 9.29 2.39 -12.64
N MET A 286 10.21 1.79 -13.38
CA MET A 286 11.17 2.50 -14.24
C MET A 286 10.48 3.23 -15.41
N ALA A 287 9.39 2.67 -15.94
CA ALA A 287 8.59 3.30 -17.00
C ALA A 287 7.71 4.45 -16.48
N HIS A 288 7.46 4.53 -15.16
CA HIS A 288 6.59 5.53 -14.52
C HIS A 288 7.36 6.41 -13.52
N PRO A 289 8.33 7.22 -13.97
CA PRO A 289 9.14 8.06 -13.08
C PRO A 289 8.33 9.13 -12.31
N ASN A 290 7.06 9.37 -12.68
CA ASN A 290 6.13 10.26 -11.98
C ASN A 290 5.61 9.67 -10.65
N ILE A 291 5.99 8.44 -10.29
CA ILE A 291 5.68 7.86 -8.98
C ILE A 291 6.41 8.63 -7.89
N SER A 292 5.62 9.18 -6.97
CA SER A 292 6.02 10.12 -5.92
C SER A 292 5.69 9.62 -4.51
N GLY A 293 5.05 8.46 -4.39
CA GLY A 293 4.76 7.80 -3.12
C GLY A 293 4.51 6.31 -3.35
N VAL A 294 4.96 5.49 -2.41
CA VAL A 294 4.78 4.03 -2.40
C VAL A 294 4.18 3.58 -1.07
N GLN A 295 3.20 2.69 -1.13
CA GLN A 295 2.69 1.90 -0.02
C GLN A 295 2.78 0.42 -0.39
N SER A 296 3.50 -0.33 0.43
CA SER A 296 3.66 -1.78 0.31
C SER A 296 2.93 -2.44 1.47
N TYR A 297 1.91 -3.26 1.18
CA TYR A 297 1.10 -3.89 2.21
C TYR A 297 1.59 -5.31 2.52
N HIS A 298 1.95 -5.49 3.79
CA HIS A 298 2.51 -6.69 4.38
C HIS A 298 1.71 -7.14 5.61
N ASN A 299 2.18 -8.18 6.28
CA ASN A 299 1.64 -8.63 7.55
C ASN A 299 2.64 -9.49 8.38
N ASN A 300 2.73 -9.39 9.71
CA ASN A 300 1.81 -8.78 10.70
C ASN A 300 2.51 -7.92 11.76
N GLY A 301 1.71 -7.15 12.50
CA GLY A 301 2.15 -6.51 13.76
C GLY A 301 1.61 -5.10 14.01
N GLY A 302 0.85 -4.50 13.09
CA GLY A 302 0.36 -3.13 13.23
C GLY A 302 1.52 -2.15 13.21
N MET A 303 2.16 -1.98 12.05
CA MET A 303 3.35 -1.15 11.94
C MET A 303 3.35 -0.35 10.64
N ILE A 304 3.89 0.87 10.71
CA ILE A 304 4.21 1.72 9.56
C ILE A 304 5.73 1.77 9.49
N LEU A 305 6.30 1.09 8.52
CA LEU A 305 7.74 0.92 8.37
C LEU A 305 8.29 1.89 7.34
N ARG A 306 9.41 2.54 7.68
CA ARG A 306 10.27 3.19 6.70
C ARG A 306 11.67 2.59 6.71
N GLY A 307 12.38 2.74 5.60
CA GLY A 307 13.82 2.48 5.58
C GLY A 307 14.61 3.47 6.44
N PRO A 308 15.92 3.25 6.62
CA PRO A 308 16.69 2.19 5.96
C PRO A 308 16.39 0.78 6.48
N GLY A 309 16.56 -0.24 5.63
CA GLY A 309 16.45 -1.66 5.98
C GLY A 309 17.59 -2.22 6.82
N ALA A 310 18.80 -1.64 6.73
CA ALA A 310 19.99 -2.10 7.45
C ALA A 310 20.70 -0.98 8.21
N GLU A 311 21.29 -1.30 9.36
CA GLU A 311 22.06 -0.32 10.18
C GLU A 311 23.23 0.28 9.38
N ALA A 312 23.90 -0.54 8.56
CA ALA A 312 25.05 -0.14 7.75
C ALA A 312 24.73 0.95 6.72
N ALA A 313 23.46 1.09 6.30
CA ALA A 313 23.03 2.14 5.37
C ALA A 313 23.06 3.55 6.01
N GLY A 314 23.05 3.62 7.35
CA GLY A 314 22.98 4.85 8.11
C GLY A 314 21.61 5.56 7.98
N GLU A 315 21.31 6.45 8.93
CA GLU A 315 20.04 7.20 8.90
C GLU A 315 19.95 8.11 7.66
N TYR A 316 18.72 8.30 7.16
CA TYR A 316 18.43 9.21 6.07
C TYR A 316 18.76 10.66 6.44
N PRO A 317 19.02 11.53 5.43
CA PRO A 317 19.24 12.95 5.69
C PRO A 317 18.11 13.55 6.52
N MET A 318 18.42 14.43 7.47
CA MET A 318 17.43 15.01 8.39
C MET A 318 16.26 15.72 7.67
N SER A 319 16.49 16.27 6.48
CA SER A 319 15.41 16.85 5.66
C SER A 319 14.38 15.82 5.22
N ASP A 320 14.83 14.58 5.00
CA ASP A 320 13.98 13.49 4.55
C ASP A 320 13.24 12.85 5.73
N VAL A 321 13.97 12.63 6.84
CA VAL A 321 13.39 12.17 8.11
C VAL A 321 12.22 13.07 8.55
N ARG A 322 12.33 14.39 8.39
CA ARG A 322 11.26 15.33 8.79
C ARG A 322 9.93 15.10 8.07
N PHE A 323 9.93 14.85 6.76
CA PHE A 323 8.67 14.56 6.08
C PHE A 323 8.18 13.14 6.41
N TYR A 324 9.11 12.19 6.56
CA TYR A 324 8.79 10.83 6.95
C TYR A 324 8.11 10.78 8.32
N ASP A 325 8.63 11.50 9.30
CA ASP A 325 8.06 11.59 10.64
C ASP A 325 6.70 12.27 10.64
N GLU A 326 6.50 13.32 9.83
CA GLU A 326 5.20 13.96 9.71
C GLU A 326 4.15 12.98 9.13
N LEU A 327 4.51 12.27 8.05
CA LEU A 327 3.63 11.30 7.41
C LEU A 327 3.34 10.12 8.34
N GLY A 328 4.38 9.51 8.90
CA GLY A 328 4.29 8.32 9.75
C GLY A 328 3.51 8.57 11.05
N GLN A 329 3.79 9.67 11.75
CA GLN A 329 3.08 10.01 12.99
C GLN A 329 1.61 10.38 12.75
N ASN A 330 1.28 10.98 11.59
CA ASN A 330 -0.12 11.15 11.21
C ASN A 330 -0.76 9.80 10.82
N GLY A 331 0.00 8.90 10.20
CA GLY A 331 -0.39 7.52 9.97
C GLY A 331 -0.82 6.80 11.25
N GLU A 332 -0.04 6.89 12.33
CA GLU A 332 -0.40 6.32 13.65
C GLU A 332 -1.72 6.88 14.21
N ARG A 333 -2.08 8.12 13.86
CA ARG A 333 -3.35 8.75 14.27
C ARG A 333 -4.53 8.27 13.43
N ILE A 334 -4.30 7.98 12.15
CA ILE A 334 -5.31 7.47 11.22
C ILE A 334 -5.59 5.98 11.49
N ILE A 335 -4.52 5.22 11.74
CA ILE A 335 -4.53 3.79 11.98
C ILE A 335 -4.11 3.53 13.43
N PRO A 336 -5.05 3.59 14.40
CA PRO A 336 -4.74 3.26 15.78
C PRO A 336 -4.14 1.84 15.86
N PHE A 337 -3.34 1.60 16.91
CA PHE A 337 -2.56 0.37 17.13
C PHE A 337 -1.33 0.22 16.24
N TYR A 338 -1.14 1.08 15.23
CA TYR A 338 0.06 1.04 14.42
C TYR A 338 1.17 1.84 15.07
N ARG A 339 2.41 1.37 14.91
CA ARG A 339 3.61 2.09 15.32
C ARG A 339 4.44 2.47 14.12
N TYR A 340 4.83 3.74 14.02
CA TYR A 340 5.76 4.22 13.01
C TYR A 340 7.19 3.96 13.47
N ILE A 341 7.90 3.12 12.71
CA ILE A 341 9.22 2.62 13.08
C ILE A 341 10.17 2.56 11.88
N VAL A 342 11.47 2.63 12.17
CA VAL A 342 12.52 2.35 11.19
C VAL A 342 12.79 0.86 11.18
N ILE A 343 12.89 0.24 9.99
CA ILE A 343 12.99 -1.23 9.83
C ILE A 343 14.11 -1.81 10.69
N TRP A 344 15.37 -1.41 10.47
CA TRP A 344 16.50 -2.10 11.11
C TRP A 344 16.50 -1.98 12.65
N SER A 345 16.03 -0.86 13.20
CA SER A 345 16.10 -0.56 14.64
C SER A 345 14.83 -0.91 15.40
N GLY A 346 13.68 -0.93 14.72
CA GLY A 346 12.38 -1.30 15.29
C GLY A 346 11.99 -2.75 15.06
N LEU A 347 12.60 -3.42 14.06
CA LEU A 347 12.39 -4.82 13.71
C LEU A 347 13.71 -5.58 13.69
N TYR A 348 14.29 -5.74 12.50
CA TYR A 348 15.50 -6.50 12.21
C TYR A 348 16.11 -5.99 10.90
N THR A 349 17.37 -6.32 10.65
CA THR A 349 18.05 -5.92 9.41
C THR A 349 17.46 -6.65 8.21
N VAL A 350 17.17 -5.88 7.15
CA VAL A 350 16.65 -6.35 5.86
C VAL A 350 17.57 -5.85 4.75
N HIS A 351 18.06 -6.78 3.93
CA HIS A 351 18.80 -6.49 2.71
C HIS A 351 17.94 -6.79 1.48
N GLY A 352 18.09 -5.98 0.43
CA GLY A 352 17.35 -6.16 -0.82
C GLY A 352 15.83 -5.98 -0.68
N GLY A 353 15.36 -5.12 0.24
CA GLY A 353 13.94 -4.85 0.46
C GLY A 353 13.30 -3.95 -0.60
N PHE A 354 12.01 -4.16 -0.88
CA PHE A 354 11.27 -3.38 -1.89
C PHE A 354 11.29 -1.88 -1.60
N ILE A 355 10.97 -1.49 -0.36
CA ILE A 355 10.86 -0.06 -0.02
C ILE A 355 12.21 0.64 0.11
N ASP A 356 13.30 -0.11 0.30
CA ASP A 356 14.67 0.42 0.20
C ASP A 356 15.04 0.64 -1.27
N TRP A 357 14.64 -0.25 -2.19
CA TRP A 357 14.79 -0.03 -3.63
C TRP A 357 14.03 1.19 -4.13
N THR A 358 12.74 1.31 -3.81
CA THR A 358 11.94 2.45 -4.26
C THR A 358 12.42 3.76 -3.63
N ASN A 359 12.96 3.75 -2.41
CA ASN A 359 13.56 4.93 -1.79
C ASN A 359 14.95 5.25 -2.37
N ASP A 360 15.94 4.39 -2.14
CA ASP A 360 17.34 4.69 -2.44
C ASP A 360 17.64 4.62 -3.95
N GLY A 361 16.95 3.72 -4.66
CA GLY A 361 17.13 3.45 -6.09
C GLY A 361 16.27 4.31 -7.00
N LEU A 362 15.09 4.77 -6.55
CA LEU A 362 14.14 5.55 -7.37
C LEU A 362 13.74 6.89 -6.76
N GLY A 363 14.24 7.21 -5.55
CA GLY A 363 13.96 8.46 -4.86
C GLY A 363 12.50 8.64 -4.47
N ILE A 364 11.79 7.58 -4.10
CA ILE A 364 10.37 7.60 -3.75
C ILE A 364 10.19 7.48 -2.22
N PRO A 365 9.45 8.41 -1.57
CA PRO A 365 8.96 8.21 -0.21
C PRO A 365 8.07 6.97 -0.13
N SER A 366 8.60 5.93 0.52
CA SER A 366 8.03 4.59 0.53
C SER A 366 7.80 4.11 1.96
N PHE A 367 6.64 3.49 2.19
CA PHE A 367 6.28 2.82 3.44
C PHE A 367 5.92 1.37 3.18
N SER A 368 6.29 0.50 4.12
CA SER A 368 5.75 -0.86 4.24
C SER A 368 4.82 -0.90 5.45
N ASN A 369 3.67 -1.54 5.35
CA ASN A 369 2.69 -1.59 6.44
C ASN A 369 2.44 -3.03 6.84
N GLU A 370 2.76 -3.36 8.08
CA GLU A 370 2.48 -4.66 8.67
C GLU A 370 1.07 -4.61 9.26
N LEU A 371 0.12 -5.25 8.60
CA LEU A 371 -1.29 -4.90 8.77
C LEU A 371 -1.92 -5.35 10.10
N TRP A 372 -2.21 -6.62 10.28
CA TRP A 372 -3.02 -7.08 11.41
C TRP A 372 -2.21 -7.15 12.71
N ASN A 373 -2.82 -6.84 13.85
CA ASN A 373 -2.23 -7.02 15.17
C ASN A 373 -3.26 -7.66 16.10
N GLY A 374 -2.88 -8.78 16.75
CA GLY A 374 -3.75 -9.50 17.70
C GLY A 374 -4.15 -8.67 18.93
N ASP A 375 -3.44 -7.58 19.25
CA ASP A 375 -3.86 -6.62 20.28
C ASP A 375 -5.21 -5.96 19.96
N GLN A 376 -5.64 -6.00 18.69
CA GLN A 376 -6.94 -5.47 18.27
C GLN A 376 -8.11 -6.36 18.69
N TYR A 377 -7.86 -7.59 19.17
CA TYR A 377 -8.91 -8.41 19.79
C TYR A 377 -9.49 -7.76 21.05
N PHE A 378 -8.66 -7.02 21.80
CA PHE A 378 -9.00 -6.47 23.12
C PHE A 378 -8.46 -5.04 23.25
N THR A 379 -9.27 -4.06 22.87
CA THR A 379 -8.76 -2.72 22.53
C THR A 379 -8.69 -1.73 23.69
N SER A 380 -9.46 -1.90 24.77
CA SER A 380 -9.52 -0.92 25.86
C SER A 380 -8.34 -1.05 26.84
N PRO A 381 -7.90 0.04 27.50
CA PRO A 381 -6.84 -0.02 28.52
C PRO A 381 -7.13 -1.05 29.64
N GLU A 382 -8.39 -1.14 30.08
CA GLU A 382 -8.83 -2.08 31.12
C GLU A 382 -8.75 -3.54 30.63
N LEU A 383 -9.01 -3.77 29.35
CA LEU A 383 -8.83 -5.09 28.75
C LEU A 383 -7.35 -5.45 28.63
N LYS A 384 -6.47 -4.49 28.32
CA LYS A 384 -5.02 -4.72 28.31
C LYS A 384 -4.47 -5.03 29.71
N GLU A 385 -4.98 -4.35 30.74
CA GLU A 385 -4.67 -4.70 32.14
C GLU A 385 -5.14 -6.12 32.49
N GLN A 386 -6.32 -6.51 32.00
CA GLN A 386 -6.79 -7.89 32.14
C GLN A 386 -5.90 -8.88 31.38
N GLN A 387 -5.42 -8.56 30.17
CA GLN A 387 -4.47 -9.41 29.45
C GLN A 387 -3.15 -9.57 30.23
N ALA A 388 -2.69 -8.53 30.92
CA ALA A 388 -1.47 -8.63 31.73
C ALA A 388 -1.62 -9.55 32.97
N ASN A 389 -2.85 -9.85 33.40
CA ASN A 389 -3.10 -10.75 34.53
C ASN A 389 -3.11 -12.22 34.08
N PRO A 390 -2.18 -13.07 34.55
CA PRO A 390 -2.12 -14.50 34.16
C PRO A 390 -3.35 -15.32 34.55
N GLN A 391 -4.18 -14.83 35.49
CA GLN A 391 -5.42 -15.48 35.93
C GLN A 391 -6.66 -14.99 35.17
N SER A 392 -6.49 -14.06 34.24
CA SER A 392 -7.57 -13.55 33.42
C SER A 392 -8.03 -14.57 32.39
N PRO A 393 -9.33 -14.65 32.07
CA PRO A 393 -9.83 -15.47 30.97
C PRO A 393 -9.32 -15.00 29.60
N ILE A 394 -8.76 -13.78 29.53
CA ILE A 394 -8.14 -13.21 28.34
C ILE A 394 -6.63 -13.03 28.50
N ALA A 395 -5.98 -13.78 29.40
CA ALA A 395 -4.52 -13.81 29.47
C ALA A 395 -3.90 -14.28 28.12
N PRO A 396 -2.70 -13.83 27.71
CA PRO A 396 -2.10 -14.09 26.40
C PRO A 396 -2.09 -15.55 25.94
N ASN A 397 -1.93 -16.49 26.87
CA ASN A 397 -1.91 -17.93 26.58
C ASN A 397 -3.31 -18.53 26.28
N VAL A 398 -4.39 -17.84 26.66
CA VAL A 398 -5.78 -18.32 26.51
C VAL A 398 -6.71 -17.35 25.78
N SER A 399 -6.28 -16.11 25.56
CA SER A 399 -7.08 -15.02 24.97
C SER A 399 -7.64 -15.37 23.60
N ARG A 400 -6.86 -16.10 22.78
CA ARG A 400 -7.26 -16.57 21.46
C ARG A 400 -8.45 -17.54 21.52
N TYR A 401 -8.44 -18.47 22.48
CA TYR A 401 -9.56 -19.39 22.74
C TYR A 401 -10.78 -18.66 23.28
N TYR A 402 -10.59 -17.66 24.13
CA TYR A 402 -11.69 -16.83 24.61
C TYR A 402 -12.35 -16.07 23.46
N PHE A 403 -11.54 -15.44 22.61
CA PHE A 403 -12.01 -14.69 21.45
C PHE A 403 -12.78 -15.59 20.48
N ASP A 404 -12.20 -16.72 20.10
CA ASP A 404 -12.85 -17.68 19.21
C ASP A 404 -14.17 -18.20 19.81
N ARG A 405 -14.18 -18.64 21.07
CA ARG A 405 -15.40 -19.15 21.73
C ARG A 405 -16.54 -18.13 21.78
N HIS A 406 -16.23 -16.86 22.03
CA HIS A 406 -17.24 -15.85 22.35
C HIS A 406 -17.57 -14.89 21.20
N LEU A 407 -16.65 -14.66 20.26
CA LEU A 407 -16.84 -13.74 19.13
C LEU A 407 -16.90 -14.48 17.79
N GLU A 408 -16.13 -15.56 17.61
CA GLU A 408 -16.13 -16.37 16.38
C GLU A 408 -16.95 -17.67 16.53
N PHE A 409 -17.56 -17.86 17.71
CA PHE A 409 -18.43 -18.97 18.08
C PHE A 409 -17.81 -20.37 17.88
N GLY A 410 -16.49 -20.48 18.04
CA GLY A 410 -15.75 -21.73 17.89
C GLY A 410 -15.52 -22.14 16.43
N ASP A 411 -15.63 -21.21 15.47
CA ASP A 411 -15.39 -21.51 14.07
C ASP A 411 -13.89 -21.71 13.77
N GLU A 412 -12.97 -21.12 14.53
CA GLU A 412 -11.57 -21.05 14.09
C GLU A 412 -10.65 -22.12 14.70
N TYR A 413 -10.92 -22.62 15.91
CA TYR A 413 -10.13 -23.70 16.52
C TYR A 413 -10.59 -25.09 16.07
N VAL A 414 -9.65 -25.94 15.65
CA VAL A 414 -9.93 -27.32 15.23
C VAL A 414 -9.74 -28.27 16.41
N GLU A 415 -10.83 -28.84 16.89
CA GLU A 415 -10.83 -29.79 18.01
C GLU A 415 -10.21 -31.15 17.63
N TRP A 416 -9.50 -31.74 18.60
CA TRP A 416 -8.92 -33.09 18.48
C TRP A 416 -9.98 -34.16 18.21
N LYS A 417 -9.79 -34.97 17.16
CA LYS A 417 -10.65 -36.09 16.77
C LYS A 417 -9.81 -37.35 16.52
N ALA A 418 -10.37 -38.50 16.85
CA ALA A 418 -9.72 -39.78 16.61
C ALA A 418 -9.55 -40.04 15.09
N PHE A 419 -8.38 -40.53 14.71
CA PHE A 419 -8.02 -40.89 13.34
C PHE A 419 -7.20 -42.19 13.32
N ASP A 420 -7.34 -42.98 12.25
CA ASP A 420 -6.57 -44.21 12.05
C ASP A 420 -5.45 -43.95 11.03
N HIS A 421 -4.28 -43.59 11.53
CA HIS A 421 -3.14 -43.16 10.72
C HIS A 421 -2.42 -44.35 10.08
N PRO A 422 -2.06 -44.29 8.79
CA PRO A 422 -1.43 -45.42 8.09
C PRO A 422 -0.10 -45.87 8.73
N GLN A 423 0.72 -44.92 9.19
CA GLN A 423 2.01 -45.19 9.85
C GLN A 423 1.92 -45.42 11.37
N PHE A 424 1.06 -44.67 12.08
CA PHE A 424 1.07 -44.61 13.54
C PHE A 424 -0.09 -45.41 14.19
N GLY A 425 -1.05 -45.89 13.40
CA GLY A 425 -2.29 -46.49 13.90
C GLY A 425 -3.19 -45.44 14.55
N LYS A 426 -3.83 -45.78 15.67
CA LYS A 426 -4.79 -44.90 16.35
C LYS A 426 -4.11 -43.66 16.93
N VAL A 427 -4.45 -42.50 16.38
CA VAL A 427 -4.00 -41.18 16.83
C VAL A 427 -5.19 -40.23 16.96
N GLU A 428 -4.94 -39.00 17.39
CA GLU A 428 -5.89 -37.90 17.31
C GLU A 428 -5.29 -36.77 16.45
N MET A 429 -6.13 -36.16 15.62
CA MET A 429 -5.80 -35.03 14.75
C MET A 429 -6.61 -33.81 15.17
N GLY A 430 -5.98 -32.64 15.22
CA GLY A 430 -6.60 -31.38 15.63
C GLY A 430 -5.59 -30.47 16.30
N GLY A 431 -6.05 -29.64 17.24
CA GLY A 431 -5.14 -28.82 18.03
C GLY A 431 -4.58 -27.60 17.33
N VAL A 432 -5.10 -27.27 16.14
CA VAL A 432 -4.64 -26.17 15.30
C VAL A 432 -5.69 -25.08 15.16
N TRP A 433 -5.24 -23.95 14.65
CA TRP A 433 -6.09 -22.85 14.24
C TRP A 433 -6.20 -22.85 12.73
N LYS A 434 -7.39 -22.57 12.19
CA LYS A 434 -7.56 -22.33 10.76
C LYS A 434 -6.62 -21.22 10.29
N LYS A 435 -6.17 -21.30 9.03
CA LYS A 435 -5.19 -20.36 8.44
C LYS A 435 -5.61 -18.88 8.46
N TYR A 436 -6.91 -18.61 8.59
CA TYR A 436 -7.45 -17.25 8.67
C TYR A 436 -7.48 -16.67 10.09
N GLN A 437 -7.10 -17.46 11.10
CA GLN A 437 -7.04 -16.99 12.46
C GLN A 437 -5.63 -16.48 12.79
N GLY A 438 -5.54 -15.24 13.27
CA GLY A 438 -4.39 -14.75 14.03
C GLY A 438 -3.35 -14.03 13.19
N ARG A 439 -3.03 -14.55 12.00
CA ARG A 439 -2.20 -13.83 11.02
C ARG A 439 -3.03 -12.75 10.32
N VAL A 440 -4.22 -13.07 9.82
CA VAL A 440 -5.13 -12.12 9.16
C VAL A 440 -6.25 -11.68 10.13
N PRO A 441 -6.93 -10.53 9.90
CA PRO A 441 -8.05 -10.13 10.77
C PRO A 441 -9.22 -11.11 10.67
N PRO A 442 -10.04 -11.25 11.73
CA PRO A 442 -11.37 -11.82 11.58
C PRO A 442 -12.14 -11.10 10.47
N ARG A 443 -12.91 -11.86 9.68
CA ARG A 443 -13.61 -11.34 8.49
C ARG A 443 -14.46 -10.10 8.78
N PHE A 444 -15.15 -10.06 9.92
CA PHE A 444 -16.00 -8.94 10.30
C PHE A 444 -15.23 -7.65 10.67
N MET A 445 -13.92 -7.74 10.92
CA MET A 445 -13.05 -6.59 11.22
C MET A 445 -12.28 -6.10 9.99
N ASN A 446 -12.31 -6.85 8.88
CA ASN A 446 -11.49 -6.56 7.71
C ASN A 446 -11.86 -5.24 7.01
N GLU A 447 -13.14 -4.86 6.98
CA GLU A 447 -13.56 -3.61 6.36
C GLU A 447 -12.98 -2.37 7.08
N GLU A 448 -12.92 -2.39 8.43
CA GLU A 448 -12.27 -1.32 9.19
C GLU A 448 -10.78 -1.24 8.88
N LEU A 449 -10.10 -2.40 8.84
CA LEU A 449 -8.68 -2.48 8.47
C LEU A 449 -8.44 -1.90 7.07
N CYS A 450 -9.28 -2.27 6.09
CA CYS A 450 -9.23 -1.74 4.73
C CYS A 450 -9.40 -0.22 4.70
N HIS A 451 -10.42 0.30 5.38
CA HIS A 451 -10.73 1.72 5.37
C HIS A 451 -9.60 2.56 5.97
N ARG A 452 -9.05 2.15 7.13
CA ARG A 452 -8.00 2.91 7.82
C ARG A 452 -6.70 2.93 7.03
N ASN A 453 -6.29 1.79 6.47
CA ASN A 453 -5.07 1.70 5.68
C ASN A 453 -5.20 2.46 4.34
N MET A 454 -6.35 2.34 3.67
CA MET A 454 -6.68 3.17 2.51
C MET A 454 -6.59 4.67 2.85
N ALA A 455 -7.13 5.09 3.99
CA ALA A 455 -7.10 6.50 4.40
C ALA A 455 -5.66 7.02 4.59
N PHE A 456 -4.75 6.21 5.14
CA PHE A 456 -3.33 6.56 5.23
C PHE A 456 -2.67 6.66 3.83
N SER A 457 -2.97 5.72 2.93
CA SER A 457 -2.51 5.80 1.54
C SER A 457 -2.99 7.07 0.83
N LEU A 458 -4.27 7.45 1.01
CA LEU A 458 -4.81 8.67 0.43
C LEU A 458 -4.20 9.94 1.06
N TYR A 459 -3.92 9.90 2.36
CA TYR A 459 -3.21 11.00 3.04
C TYR A 459 -1.80 11.19 2.48
N GLN A 460 -1.02 10.11 2.32
CA GLN A 460 0.29 10.20 1.66
C GLN A 460 0.17 10.69 0.22
N ALA A 461 -0.81 10.19 -0.55
CA ALA A 461 -1.05 10.62 -1.92
C ALA A 461 -1.37 12.12 -1.99
N ASP A 462 -2.13 12.65 -1.04
CA ASP A 462 -2.41 14.08 -0.95
C ASP A 462 -1.14 14.88 -0.65
N GLU A 463 -0.25 14.35 0.20
CA GLU A 463 1.00 14.99 0.61
C GLU A 463 2.21 14.76 -0.33
N MET A 464 2.01 14.06 -1.45
CA MET A 464 2.96 14.04 -2.56
C MET A 464 3.12 15.46 -3.16
N PRO A 465 4.33 15.80 -3.67
CA PRO A 465 4.65 17.16 -4.12
C PRO A 465 3.67 17.66 -5.19
N LEU A 466 3.35 18.96 -5.13
CA LEU A 466 2.51 19.63 -6.14
C LEU A 466 3.02 21.04 -6.38
N ILE A 467 3.69 21.25 -7.52
CA ILE A 467 4.23 22.57 -7.84
C ILE A 467 3.13 23.52 -8.27
N ARG A 468 3.13 24.72 -7.67
CA ARG A 468 2.24 25.83 -8.02
C ARG A 468 3.04 27.09 -8.26
N MET A 469 2.66 27.84 -9.30
CA MET A 469 3.22 29.17 -9.55
C MET A 469 2.40 30.22 -8.80
N GLY A 470 3.08 31.00 -7.97
CA GLY A 470 2.47 32.02 -7.13
C GLY A 470 2.41 33.40 -7.78
N GLU A 471 2.58 34.41 -6.95
CA GLU A 471 2.61 35.81 -7.34
C GLU A 471 3.88 36.17 -8.11
N THR A 472 3.76 37.19 -8.94
CA THR A 472 4.87 37.72 -9.74
C THR A 472 5.05 39.22 -9.53
N ALA A 473 6.29 39.70 -9.60
CA ALA A 473 6.59 41.13 -9.62
C ALA A 473 7.59 41.43 -10.74
N VAL A 474 7.49 42.62 -11.32
CA VAL A 474 8.42 43.11 -12.36
C VAL A 474 8.89 44.49 -11.97
N GLU A 475 10.21 44.67 -11.94
CA GLU A 475 10.84 45.95 -11.62
C GLU A 475 11.76 46.35 -12.77
N LYS A 476 11.55 47.54 -13.34
CA LYS A 476 12.41 48.06 -14.40
C LYS A 476 13.72 48.55 -13.78
N VAL A 477 14.85 48.04 -14.26
CA VAL A 477 16.18 48.45 -13.79
C VAL A 477 16.69 49.64 -14.60
N GLY A 478 16.53 49.59 -15.92
CA GLY A 478 16.95 50.64 -16.84
C GLY A 478 16.96 50.12 -18.29
N GLY A 479 16.72 51.00 -19.26
CA GLY A 479 16.62 50.59 -20.67
C GLY A 479 15.52 49.55 -20.91
N ASP A 480 15.88 48.41 -21.50
CA ASP A 480 15.07 47.21 -21.73
C ASP A 480 15.36 46.09 -20.71
N VAL A 481 15.93 46.42 -19.53
CA VAL A 481 16.30 45.44 -18.50
C VAL A 481 15.34 45.49 -17.31
N TYR A 482 14.88 44.31 -16.88
CA TYR A 482 13.89 44.12 -15.81
C TYR A 482 14.36 43.05 -14.83
N LYS A 483 14.05 43.23 -13.53
CA LYS A 483 14.02 42.15 -12.55
C LYS A 483 12.63 41.54 -12.56
N VAL A 484 12.55 40.23 -12.75
CA VAL A 484 11.32 39.45 -12.73
C VAL A 484 11.38 38.51 -11.54
N PHE A 485 10.39 38.59 -10.67
CA PHE A 485 10.22 37.73 -9.50
C PHE A 485 9.06 36.79 -9.74
N VAL A 486 9.28 35.49 -9.53
CA VAL A 486 8.25 34.46 -9.67
C VAL A 486 8.29 33.54 -8.48
N ASP A 487 7.20 33.51 -7.72
CA ASP A 487 7.06 32.57 -6.61
C ASP A 487 6.75 31.17 -7.16
N ILE A 488 7.48 30.20 -6.64
CA ILE A 488 7.29 28.77 -6.88
C ILE A 488 7.01 28.16 -5.52
N ALA A 489 5.88 27.47 -5.38
CA ALA A 489 5.45 26.89 -4.12
C ALA A 489 5.25 25.38 -4.27
N ASN A 490 5.66 24.66 -3.24
CA ASN A 490 5.20 23.30 -2.97
C ASN A 490 4.46 23.33 -1.63
N PRO A 491 3.12 23.32 -1.62
CA PRO A 491 2.35 23.40 -0.38
C PRO A 491 2.32 22.07 0.37
N LYS A 492 2.81 20.98 -0.22
CA LYS A 492 2.73 19.62 0.30
C LYS A 492 3.96 19.26 1.12
N VAL A 493 3.83 18.29 2.03
CA VAL A 493 4.91 17.88 2.95
C VAL A 493 6.13 17.35 2.20
N THR A 494 5.90 16.54 1.16
CA THR A 494 6.97 15.84 0.46
C THR A 494 7.70 16.77 -0.52
N PRO A 495 9.05 16.79 -0.55
CA PRO A 495 9.81 17.54 -1.55
C PRO A 495 9.66 16.92 -2.95
N THR A 496 9.97 17.67 -4.00
CA THR A 496 9.98 17.09 -5.36
C THR A 496 11.12 16.10 -5.58
N ILE A 497 12.23 16.26 -4.86
CA ILE A 497 13.38 15.37 -4.86
C ILE A 497 13.85 15.24 -3.40
N MET A 498 13.91 14.02 -2.87
CA MET A 498 14.47 13.76 -1.54
C MET A 498 15.97 14.06 -1.52
N ALA A 499 16.52 14.46 -0.38
CA ALA A 499 17.95 14.74 -0.27
C ALA A 499 18.80 13.50 -0.56
N LYS A 500 18.40 12.31 -0.09
CA LYS A 500 19.06 11.03 -0.40
C LYS A 500 19.02 10.74 -1.90
N ALA A 501 17.87 10.95 -2.54
CA ALA A 501 17.71 10.77 -3.99
C ALA A 501 18.63 11.70 -4.80
N ALA A 502 18.79 12.95 -4.36
CA ALA A 502 19.72 13.90 -4.97
C ALA A 502 21.19 13.48 -4.77
N GLN A 503 21.55 12.91 -3.61
CA GLN A 503 22.88 12.36 -3.35
C GLN A 503 23.19 11.16 -4.24
N ASN A 504 22.21 10.27 -4.44
CA ASN A 504 22.34 9.07 -5.24
C ASN A 504 22.23 9.33 -6.76
N ASN A 505 21.78 10.52 -7.19
CA ASN A 505 21.50 10.88 -8.58
C ASN A 505 20.48 9.96 -9.29
N VAL A 506 19.45 9.53 -8.56
CA VAL A 506 18.46 8.56 -9.06
C VAL A 506 17.18 9.18 -9.63
N VAL A 507 17.00 10.50 -9.48
CA VAL A 507 15.86 11.24 -10.05
C VAL A 507 16.38 12.34 -10.97
N ARG A 508 15.74 12.53 -12.13
CA ARG A 508 16.01 13.67 -13.01
C ARG A 508 15.86 14.97 -12.19
N PRO A 509 16.86 15.88 -12.19
CA PRO A 509 16.72 17.18 -11.58
C PRO A 509 15.48 17.93 -12.07
N ASP A 510 14.88 18.74 -11.18
CA ASP A 510 13.84 19.68 -11.57
C ASP A 510 14.43 20.73 -12.52
N LEU A 511 13.62 21.24 -13.44
CA LEU A 511 14.03 22.21 -14.45
C LEU A 511 13.21 23.49 -14.32
N LEU A 512 13.90 24.63 -14.30
CA LEU A 512 13.28 25.95 -14.41
C LEU A 512 13.60 26.52 -15.80
N PHE A 513 12.58 26.64 -16.65
CA PHE A 513 12.71 27.25 -17.97
C PHE A 513 12.24 28.69 -17.97
N VAL A 514 12.94 29.52 -18.76
CA VAL A 514 12.55 30.89 -19.06
C VAL A 514 12.36 31.04 -20.56
N GLU A 515 11.11 31.10 -20.99
CA GLU A 515 10.71 31.12 -22.38
C GLU A 515 10.28 32.54 -22.80
N GLY A 516 10.74 32.99 -23.97
CA GLY A 516 10.40 34.29 -24.52
C GLY A 516 11.16 34.56 -25.81
N LYS A 517 10.45 35.00 -26.87
CA LYS A 517 11.05 35.20 -28.21
C LYS A 517 12.11 36.30 -28.24
N SER A 518 11.90 37.38 -27.50
CA SER A 518 12.74 38.57 -27.48
C SER A 518 13.29 38.84 -26.08
N VAL A 519 13.65 37.78 -25.37
CA VAL A 519 14.09 37.83 -23.96
C VAL A 519 15.44 37.13 -23.84
N GLU A 520 16.40 37.81 -23.23
CA GLU A 520 17.69 37.29 -22.80
C GLU A 520 17.71 37.27 -21.26
N VAL A 521 18.16 36.16 -20.66
CA VAL A 521 18.34 36.07 -19.20
C VAL A 521 19.79 36.39 -18.89
N ILE A 522 20.02 37.52 -18.21
CA ILE A 522 21.35 38.03 -17.87
C ILE A 522 21.88 37.36 -16.60
N ALA A 523 21.01 37.20 -15.60
CA ALA A 523 21.33 36.59 -14.32
C ALA A 523 20.09 35.92 -13.73
N ALA A 524 20.29 34.87 -12.95
CA ALA A 524 19.23 34.20 -12.22
C ALA A 524 19.67 33.91 -10.78
N SER A 525 18.73 33.91 -9.86
CA SER A 525 18.97 33.61 -8.45
C SER A 525 17.71 33.05 -7.80
N PHE A 526 17.88 32.28 -6.73
CA PHE A 526 16.80 32.00 -5.79
C PHE A 526 16.94 32.92 -4.57
N ILE A 527 15.80 33.43 -4.10
CA ILE A 527 15.65 34.18 -2.85
C ILE A 527 14.57 33.52 -2.00
N ASP A 528 14.66 33.67 -0.68
CA ASP A 528 13.69 33.07 0.25
C ASP A 528 12.28 33.61 0.01
N ASN A 529 12.12 34.93 -0.02
CA ASN A 529 10.90 35.59 -0.47
C ASN A 529 11.15 37.06 -0.84
N LYS A 530 10.22 37.63 -1.60
CA LYS A 530 10.21 39.03 -2.05
C LYS A 530 10.31 40.05 -0.90
N THR A 531 9.70 39.78 0.25
CA THR A 531 9.65 40.70 1.40
C THR A 531 11.02 40.82 2.05
N LEU A 532 11.67 39.68 2.35
CA LEU A 532 13.02 39.64 2.91
C LEU A 532 14.04 40.25 1.96
N TYR A 533 13.95 39.95 0.66
CA TYR A 533 14.84 40.54 -0.34
C TYR A 533 14.70 42.06 -0.44
N LYS A 534 13.48 42.61 -0.34
CA LYS A 534 13.27 44.07 -0.31
C LYS A 534 13.89 44.71 0.94
N ALA A 535 13.88 44.01 2.07
CA ALA A 535 14.49 44.50 3.32
C ALA A 535 16.01 44.35 3.34
N ASN A 536 16.57 43.32 2.69
CA ASN A 536 18.00 43.06 2.62
C ASN A 536 18.39 42.44 1.25
N PRO A 537 18.70 43.25 0.23
CA PRO A 537 19.03 42.78 -1.12
C PRO A 537 20.33 41.97 -1.23
N SER A 538 21.14 41.92 -0.16
CA SER A 538 22.46 41.28 -0.12
C SER A 538 22.39 39.74 -0.06
N VAL A 539 21.22 39.16 0.25
CA VAL A 539 21.03 37.72 0.42
C VAL A 539 20.45 37.14 -0.88
N THR A 540 21.31 36.89 -1.86
CA THR A 540 20.94 36.16 -3.09
C THR A 540 21.94 35.05 -3.33
N THR A 541 21.45 33.86 -3.73
CA THR A 541 22.32 32.81 -4.25
C THR A 541 22.24 32.86 -5.77
N LEU A 542 23.28 33.41 -6.40
CA LEU A 542 23.38 33.45 -7.86
C LEU A 542 23.45 32.02 -8.41
N ILE A 543 22.76 31.82 -9.53
CA ILE A 543 22.78 30.57 -10.27
C ILE A 543 23.94 30.63 -11.25
N ASP A 544 24.99 29.88 -10.96
CA ASP A 544 26.19 29.77 -11.79
C ASP A 544 26.00 28.67 -12.84
N GLN A 545 25.28 29.00 -13.92
CA GLN A 545 25.06 28.12 -15.07
C GLN A 545 25.22 28.91 -16.37
N ASN A 546 25.78 28.26 -17.40
CA ASN A 546 25.95 28.88 -18.72
C ASN A 546 24.62 29.15 -19.42
N ASP A 547 23.66 28.24 -19.31
CA ASP A 547 22.32 28.38 -19.90
C ASP A 547 21.31 28.83 -18.84
N LEU A 548 21.08 30.14 -18.77
CA LEU A 548 20.12 30.73 -17.83
C LEU A 548 18.66 30.68 -18.33
N LYS A 549 18.41 30.16 -19.54
CA LYS A 549 17.05 29.85 -20.02
C LYS A 549 16.60 28.44 -19.60
N ARG A 550 17.54 27.57 -19.21
CA ARG A 550 17.29 26.24 -18.68
C ARG A 550 18.14 26.00 -17.43
N ILE A 551 17.55 26.34 -16.29
CA ILE A 551 18.20 26.22 -14.99
C ILE A 551 17.93 24.82 -14.40
N ILE A 552 19.00 24.11 -14.06
CA ILE A 552 18.94 22.81 -13.39
C ILE A 552 18.85 23.00 -11.87
N VAL A 553 17.83 22.42 -11.22
CA VAL A 553 17.59 22.46 -9.77
C VAL A 553 17.79 21.05 -9.19
N ARG A 554 19.04 20.70 -8.87
CA ARG A 554 19.43 19.33 -8.47
C ARG A 554 18.80 18.84 -7.17
N ASN A 555 18.58 19.74 -6.22
CA ASN A 555 18.00 19.42 -4.90
C ASN A 555 16.47 19.55 -4.88
N GLY A 556 15.85 19.76 -6.05
CA GLY A 556 14.42 20.00 -6.17
C GLY A 556 13.88 21.19 -5.37
N HIS A 557 12.57 21.18 -5.16
CA HIS A 557 11.81 22.11 -4.34
C HIS A 557 11.41 21.44 -3.01
N PRO A 558 11.77 22.02 -1.85
CA PRO A 558 11.37 21.50 -0.55
C PRO A 558 9.86 21.52 -0.37
N GLY A 559 9.32 20.59 0.44
CA GLY A 559 7.93 20.61 0.86
C GLY A 559 7.60 21.77 1.80
N LYS A 560 6.34 22.20 1.80
CA LYS A 560 5.79 23.32 2.59
C LYS A 560 6.62 24.61 2.51
N THR A 561 7.15 24.91 1.33
CA THR A 561 7.92 26.14 1.10
C THR A 561 7.46 26.87 -0.14
N THR A 562 7.75 28.16 -0.15
CA THR A 562 7.75 29.00 -1.35
C THR A 562 9.16 29.52 -1.54
N ARG A 563 9.71 29.39 -2.75
CA ARG A 563 10.95 30.04 -3.16
C ARG A 563 10.63 31.02 -4.28
N THR A 564 11.30 32.16 -4.31
CA THR A 564 11.14 33.10 -5.42
C THR A 564 12.33 32.97 -6.37
N ALA A 565 12.07 32.69 -7.64
CA ALA A 565 13.05 32.87 -8.70
C ALA A 565 13.14 34.36 -9.03
N MET A 566 14.32 34.95 -8.86
CA MET A 566 14.62 36.31 -9.32
C MET A 566 15.49 36.24 -10.58
N LEU A 567 14.94 36.72 -11.68
CA LEU A 567 15.55 36.73 -13.01
C LEU A 567 15.85 38.17 -13.42
N LEU A 568 17.08 38.45 -13.85
CA LEU A 568 17.40 39.68 -14.55
C LEU A 568 17.28 39.42 -16.05
N VAL A 569 16.31 40.04 -16.70
CA VAL A 569 16.00 39.81 -18.11
C VAL A 569 16.13 41.09 -18.92
N LYS A 570 16.68 40.96 -20.14
CA LYS A 570 16.75 42.02 -21.15
C LYS A 570 15.79 41.72 -22.29
N GLY A 571 14.99 42.69 -22.68
CA GLY A 571 14.12 42.61 -23.85
C GLY A 571 12.71 43.13 -23.61
N SER A 572 11.74 42.59 -24.35
CA SER A 572 10.35 43.09 -24.34
C SER A 572 9.35 41.97 -24.65
N GLY A 573 8.07 42.21 -24.36
CA GLY A 573 7.00 41.27 -24.63
C GLY A 573 6.73 40.33 -23.45
N THR A 574 6.43 39.06 -23.73
CA THR A 574 6.05 38.09 -22.70
C THR A 574 7.20 37.15 -22.34
N VAL A 575 7.39 36.93 -21.05
CA VAL A 575 8.25 35.91 -20.45
C VAL A 575 7.37 34.86 -19.80
N THR A 576 7.55 33.59 -20.16
CA THR A 576 6.92 32.47 -19.47
C THR A 576 7.97 31.73 -18.66
N VAL A 577 7.76 31.68 -17.35
CA VAL A 577 8.58 30.88 -16.44
C VAL A 577 7.87 29.56 -16.22
N VAL A 578 8.59 28.45 -16.35
CA VAL A 578 8.05 27.10 -16.23
C VAL A 578 8.89 26.32 -15.23
N TYR A 579 8.25 25.76 -14.20
CA TYR A 579 8.88 24.79 -13.31
C TYR A 579 8.39 23.40 -13.68
N ASP A 580 9.31 22.52 -14.05
CA ASP A 580 9.07 21.15 -14.49
C ASP A 580 9.72 20.19 -13.50
N SER A 581 8.88 19.57 -12.67
CA SER A 581 9.28 18.49 -11.77
C SER A 581 8.69 17.17 -12.24
N VAL A 582 9.50 16.11 -12.25
CA VAL A 582 9.02 14.76 -12.58
C VAL A 582 7.94 14.32 -11.59
N LYS A 583 8.19 14.57 -10.31
CA LYS A 583 7.38 14.06 -9.20
C LYS A 583 6.35 15.07 -8.70
N GLY A 584 6.62 16.38 -8.87
CA GLY A 584 5.73 17.46 -8.46
C GLY A 584 4.84 18.05 -9.57
N GLY A 585 4.96 17.52 -10.79
CA GLY A 585 4.27 18.04 -11.97
C GLY A 585 4.88 19.32 -12.54
N LYS A 586 4.20 19.87 -13.56
CA LYS A 586 4.64 21.05 -14.29
C LYS A 586 3.71 22.23 -14.04
N ALA A 587 4.28 23.39 -13.71
CA ALA A 587 3.54 24.64 -13.54
C ALA A 587 4.21 25.79 -14.31
N SER A 588 3.42 26.75 -14.77
CA SER A 588 3.95 27.89 -15.54
C SER A 588 3.25 29.19 -15.22
N LYS A 589 3.96 30.31 -15.45
CA LYS A 589 3.45 31.67 -15.25
C LYS A 589 3.98 32.57 -16.34
N THR A 590 3.07 33.28 -17.01
CA THR A 590 3.42 34.25 -18.05
C THR A 590 3.33 35.67 -17.52
N ILE A 591 4.33 36.47 -17.85
CA ILE A 591 4.60 37.81 -17.33
C ILE A 591 4.88 38.74 -18.50
N SER A 592 4.33 39.95 -18.47
CA SER A 592 4.56 40.95 -19.52
C SER A 592 5.60 41.98 -19.09
N LEU A 593 6.62 42.16 -19.91
CA LEU A 593 7.63 43.22 -19.83
C LEU A 593 7.13 44.43 -20.63
N LYS A 594 7.02 45.59 -19.97
CA LYS A 594 6.47 46.83 -20.54
C LYS A 594 7.52 47.89 -20.77
#